data_AF-A0A4Q3RX77-F1
#
_entry.id   AF-A0A4Q3RX77-F1
#
_cell.length_a   1.000
_cell.length_b   1.000
_cell.length_c   1.000
_cell.angle_alpha   90.00
_cell.angle_beta   90.00
_cell.angle_gamma   90.00
#
_symmetry.space_group_name_H-M   'P 1'
#
loop_
_entity.id
_entity.type
_entity.pdbx_description
1 polymer ?
#
loop_
_entity_poly.entity_id
_entity_poly.type
_entity_poly.pdbx_seq_one_letter_code
_entity_poly.pdbx_strand_id
1 'polypeptide(L)'
;MMVQATNSSYAQDGSDMIRVSVDSAQNYINRPVHLDFGRKSRRNYNIDTFAISVNRTDIRLVEVIGGNHLNHWFFQQWLQSIDSIESVHLRLIQSTITSVTDDSIRVVNYFNFYDKAGVPLLPQPFQDAKSFSKGFVAQIHVYTGKLLTMEVFSKRVILPIENNCWY
;
A
#
# COMPACT_ATOMS: atom_id res chain seq x y z
N MET A 1 42.15 4.42 -23.96
CA MET A 1 41.41 4.93 -22.79
C MET A 1 40.13 4.10 -22.68
N MET A 2 40.07 3.17 -21.72
CA MET A 2 38.94 2.27 -21.54
C MET A 2 37.88 2.99 -20.70
N VAL A 3 36.70 3.23 -21.29
CA VAL A 3 35.52 3.68 -20.53
C VAL A 3 35.00 2.46 -19.77
N GLN A 4 35.21 2.42 -18.44
CA GLN A 4 34.50 1.48 -17.58
C GLN A 4 33.03 1.89 -17.57
N ALA A 5 32.21 1.15 -18.32
CA ALA A 5 30.78 1.15 -18.11
C ALA A 5 30.51 0.59 -16.71
N THR A 6 30.10 1.45 -15.78
CA THR A 6 29.53 1.03 -14.50
C THR A 6 28.18 0.41 -14.81
N ASN A 7 28.16 -0.90 -15.00
CA ASN A 7 26.95 -1.71 -15.05
C ASN A 7 26.25 -1.60 -13.69
N SER A 8 25.42 -0.56 -13.53
CA SER A 8 24.42 -0.50 -12.49
C SER A 8 23.35 -1.51 -12.87
N SER A 9 23.58 -2.77 -12.49
CA SER A 9 22.58 -3.83 -12.57
C SER A 9 21.52 -3.57 -11.50
N TYR A 10 20.67 -2.57 -11.74
CA TYR A 10 19.33 -2.60 -11.18
C TYR A 10 18.63 -3.77 -11.86
N ALA A 11 18.54 -4.91 -11.17
CA ALA A 11 17.53 -5.89 -11.52
C ALA A 11 16.19 -5.16 -11.37
N GLN A 12 15.65 -4.66 -12.48
CA GLN A 12 14.24 -4.33 -12.54
C GLN A 12 13.52 -5.68 -12.53
N ASP A 13 13.10 -6.12 -11.36
CA ASP A 13 12.21 -7.27 -11.14
C ASP A 13 10.78 -6.96 -11.64
N GLY A 14 10.62 -6.00 -12.56
CA GLY A 14 9.34 -5.49 -13.02
C GLY A 14 8.56 -4.68 -11.97
N SER A 15 8.87 -4.76 -10.69
CA SER A 15 8.07 -4.15 -9.61
C SER A 15 7.98 -2.62 -9.75
N ASP A 16 6.78 -2.08 -9.52
CA ASP A 16 6.51 -0.63 -9.50
C ASP A 16 6.60 -0.06 -8.06
N MET A 17 7.31 -0.76 -7.18
CA MET A 17 7.32 -0.50 -5.75
C MET A 17 8.66 -0.86 -5.11
N ILE A 18 9.07 -0.08 -4.12
CA ILE A 18 10.21 -0.39 -3.25
C ILE A 18 9.76 -0.59 -1.82
N ARG A 19 10.51 -1.42 -1.10
CA ARG A 19 10.34 -1.68 0.31
C ARG A 19 11.36 -0.87 1.11
N VAL A 20 10.91 -0.06 2.06
CA VAL A 20 11.77 0.84 2.83
C VAL A 20 11.56 0.68 4.32
N SER A 21 12.61 0.95 5.09
CA SER A 21 12.51 0.98 6.55
C SER A 21 11.55 2.08 6.99
N VAL A 22 10.82 1.80 8.07
CA VAL A 22 9.96 2.74 8.79
C VAL A 22 10.74 3.99 9.23
N ASP A 23 12.04 3.85 9.52
CA ASP A 23 12.91 4.98 9.89
C ASP A 23 13.13 5.97 8.72
N SER A 24 12.94 5.51 7.48
CA SER A 24 13.05 6.34 6.27
C SER A 24 11.74 7.02 5.88
N ALA A 25 10.66 6.87 6.66
CA ALA A 25 9.32 7.38 6.34
C ALA A 25 9.29 8.88 6.01
N GLN A 26 10.15 9.68 6.64
CA GLN A 26 10.25 11.13 6.43
C GLN A 26 10.54 11.47 4.95
N ASN A 27 11.25 10.61 4.23
CA ASN A 27 11.60 10.80 2.81
C ASN A 27 10.42 10.59 1.85
N TYR A 28 9.29 10.08 2.37
CA TYR A 28 8.13 9.67 1.59
C TYR A 28 6.84 10.38 2.00
N ILE A 29 6.96 11.52 2.71
CA ILE A 29 5.83 12.41 2.96
C ILE A 29 5.19 12.83 1.63
N ASN A 30 3.85 12.87 1.60
CA ASN A 30 3.02 13.16 0.43
C ASN A 30 3.15 12.17 -0.72
N ARG A 31 3.72 10.97 -0.49
CA ARG A 31 3.76 9.89 -1.48
C ARG A 31 2.73 8.81 -1.14
N PRO A 32 2.15 8.15 -2.17
CA PRO A 32 1.34 6.96 -1.95
C PRO A 32 2.21 5.81 -1.44
N VAL A 33 1.77 5.20 -0.36
CA VAL A 33 2.43 4.07 0.30
C VAL A 33 1.42 3.00 0.72
N HIS A 34 1.89 1.77 0.89
CA HIS A 34 1.27 0.81 1.79
C HIS A 34 2.09 0.73 3.07
N LEU A 35 1.40 0.71 4.20
CA LEU A 35 2.01 0.34 5.48
C LEU A 35 1.84 -1.16 5.65
N ASP A 36 2.96 -1.86 5.80
CA ASP A 36 2.97 -3.28 6.14
C ASP A 36 2.96 -3.40 7.67
N PHE A 37 2.01 -4.17 8.20
CA PHE A 37 1.76 -4.34 9.62
C PHE A 37 2.11 -5.77 10.02
N GLY A 38 3.03 -5.94 10.97
CA GLY A 38 3.38 -7.26 11.48
C GLY A 38 4.88 -7.44 11.70
N ARG A 39 5.30 -7.67 12.94
CA ARG A 39 6.65 -8.20 13.17
C ARG A 39 6.61 -9.67 12.77
N LYS A 40 7.33 -10.05 11.70
CA LYS A 40 7.62 -11.45 11.30
C LYS A 40 7.31 -12.41 12.45
N SER A 41 6.21 -13.16 12.34
CA SER A 41 5.84 -14.11 13.37
C SER A 41 7.01 -15.08 13.59
N ARG A 42 7.66 -14.98 14.75
CA ARG A 42 8.46 -16.10 15.23
C ARG A 42 7.44 -17.18 15.59
N ARG A 43 7.30 -18.21 14.73
CA ARG A 43 6.56 -19.49 14.94
C ARG A 43 5.24 -19.71 14.13
N ASN A 44 5.28 -19.53 12.81
CA ASN A 44 4.47 -20.34 11.87
C ASN A 44 2.92 -20.23 11.91
N TYR A 45 2.34 -19.09 12.30
CA TYR A 45 0.92 -18.82 12.01
C TYR A 45 0.79 -17.43 11.35
N ASN A 46 0.62 -17.44 10.02
CA ASN A 46 0.64 -16.26 9.15
C ASN A 46 -0.77 -15.86 8.74
N ILE A 47 -1.40 -15.01 9.55
CA ILE A 47 -2.28 -13.97 9.03
C ILE A 47 -2.04 -12.76 9.94
N ASP A 48 -1.27 -11.78 9.48
CA ASP A 48 -1.10 -10.53 10.19
C ASP A 48 -2.42 -9.76 10.15
N THR A 49 -3.32 -10.11 11.07
CA THR A 49 -4.59 -9.41 11.22
C THR A 49 -4.35 -8.20 12.09
N PHE A 50 -4.62 -6.99 11.58
CA PHE A 50 -4.59 -5.78 12.39
C PHE A 50 -5.98 -5.16 12.44
N ALA A 51 -6.36 -4.64 13.61
CA ALA A 51 -7.62 -3.96 13.81
C ALA A 51 -7.42 -2.44 13.67
N ILE A 52 -8.29 -1.79 12.90
CA ILE A 52 -8.41 -0.34 12.88
C ILE A 52 -9.86 0.08 13.06
N SER A 53 -10.06 1.15 13.82
CA SER A 53 -11.39 1.75 13.93
C SER A 53 -11.65 2.63 12.72
N VAL A 54 -12.57 2.23 11.85
CA VAL A 54 -13.07 3.05 10.73
C VAL A 54 -14.49 3.49 11.07
N ASN A 55 -14.75 4.80 11.07
CA ASN A 55 -16.05 5.36 11.49
C ASN A 55 -16.56 4.79 12.85
N ARG A 56 -15.64 4.67 13.83
CA ARG A 56 -15.92 4.13 15.19
C ARG A 56 -16.28 2.65 15.24
N THR A 57 -16.09 1.91 14.16
CA THR A 57 -16.24 0.45 14.12
C THR A 57 -14.87 -0.19 13.98
N ASP A 58 -14.53 -1.11 14.86
CA ASP A 58 -13.27 -1.86 14.75
C ASP A 58 -13.38 -2.91 13.65
N ILE A 59 -12.48 -2.83 12.68
CA ILE A 59 -12.44 -3.71 11.52
C ILE A 59 -11.11 -4.44 11.53
N ARG A 60 -11.18 -5.77 11.50
CA ARG A 60 -9.99 -6.62 11.34
C ARG A 60 -9.67 -6.73 9.86
N LEU A 61 -8.44 -6.40 9.51
CA LEU A 61 -7.93 -6.42 8.15
C LEU A 61 -6.85 -7.49 8.01
N VAL A 62 -6.78 -8.11 6.84
CA VAL A 62 -5.73 -9.05 6.43
C VAL A 62 -5.03 -8.53 5.18
N GLU A 63 -3.71 -8.72 5.09
CA GLU A 63 -2.96 -8.42 3.88
C GLU A 63 -3.34 -9.37 2.74
N VAL A 64 -3.65 -8.77 1.59
CA VAL A 64 -3.87 -9.48 0.33
C VAL A 64 -2.85 -8.97 -0.66
N ILE A 65 -2.02 -9.89 -1.16
CA ILE A 65 -1.02 -9.62 -2.19
C ILE A 65 -1.48 -10.29 -3.48
N GLY A 66 -1.84 -9.48 -4.47
CA GLY A 66 -2.05 -9.87 -5.85
C GLY A 66 -0.74 -9.81 -6.63
N GLY A 67 -0.58 -10.75 -7.56
CA GLY A 67 0.63 -10.91 -8.36
C GLY A 67 1.14 -12.36 -8.35
N ASN A 68 2.28 -12.57 -9.00
CA ASN A 68 3.02 -13.82 -8.93
C ASN A 68 4.19 -13.68 -7.94
N HIS A 69 4.80 -14.78 -7.54
CA HIS A 69 5.90 -14.78 -6.54
C HIS A 69 7.19 -14.09 -7.02
N LEU A 70 7.20 -13.53 -8.23
CA LEU A 70 8.37 -12.95 -8.89
C LEU A 70 8.34 -11.42 -8.90
N ASN A 71 7.16 -10.80 -9.07
CA ASN A 71 7.00 -9.36 -9.20
C ASN A 71 5.94 -8.83 -8.22
N HIS A 72 6.21 -7.69 -7.56
CA HIS A 72 5.28 -7.06 -6.63
C HIS A 72 4.74 -5.74 -7.19
N TRP A 73 3.42 -5.67 -7.37
CA TRP A 73 2.75 -4.50 -7.90
C TRP A 73 2.02 -3.74 -6.79
N PHE A 74 2.27 -2.44 -6.68
CA PHE A 74 1.69 -1.55 -5.69
C PHE A 74 0.16 -1.65 -5.68
N PHE A 75 -0.47 -1.51 -6.85
CA PHE A 75 -1.94 -1.55 -6.96
C PHE A 75 -2.55 -2.95 -6.94
N GLN A 76 -1.74 -4.01 -6.86
CA GLN A 76 -2.23 -5.37 -6.69
C GLN A 76 -2.19 -5.84 -5.25
N GLN A 77 -1.79 -5.00 -4.28
CA GLN A 77 -1.87 -5.36 -2.87
C GLN A 77 -2.81 -4.41 -2.12
N TRP A 78 -3.46 -4.91 -1.07
CA TRP A 78 -4.36 -4.14 -0.22
C TRP A 78 -4.54 -4.84 1.12
N LEU A 79 -5.16 -4.14 2.07
CA LEU A 79 -5.61 -4.76 3.32
C LEU A 79 -7.12 -4.91 3.26
N GLN A 80 -7.63 -6.13 3.41
CA GLN A 80 -9.05 -6.45 3.24
C GLN A 80 -9.70 -6.82 4.56
N SER A 81 -10.95 -6.40 4.78
CA SER A 81 -11.73 -6.88 5.93
C SER A 81 -11.89 -8.39 5.90
N ILE A 82 -11.59 -9.02 7.04
CA ILE A 82 -11.83 -10.45 7.24
C ILE A 82 -13.33 -10.73 7.19
N ASP A 83 -14.07 -9.92 7.93
CA ASP A 83 -15.51 -9.98 7.99
C ASP A 83 -16.08 -9.30 6.74
N SER A 84 -17.02 -9.97 6.07
CA SER A 84 -17.84 -9.38 5.01
C SER A 84 -19.22 -9.06 5.56
N ILE A 85 -19.79 -7.95 5.11
CA ILE A 85 -21.18 -7.57 5.40
C ILE A 85 -21.89 -7.63 4.06
N GLU A 86 -22.88 -8.52 3.93
CA GLU A 86 -23.67 -8.67 2.69
C GLU A 86 -22.82 -8.92 1.44
N SER A 87 -21.75 -9.71 1.55
CA SER A 87 -20.78 -9.98 0.46
C SER A 87 -19.96 -8.79 0.02
N VAL A 88 -19.89 -7.74 0.84
CA VAL A 88 -19.04 -6.57 0.65
C VAL A 88 -17.84 -6.64 1.58
N HIS A 89 -16.67 -6.31 1.05
CA HIS A 89 -15.44 -6.17 1.81
C HIS A 89 -15.00 -4.70 1.84
N LEU A 90 -14.47 -4.27 2.99
CA LEU A 90 -13.71 -3.03 3.06
C LEU A 90 -12.26 -3.30 2.62
N ARG A 91 -11.69 -2.44 1.79
CA ARG A 91 -10.25 -2.47 1.47
C ARG A 91 -9.58 -1.16 1.85
N LEU A 92 -8.45 -1.22 2.55
CA LEU A 92 -7.44 -0.16 2.57
C LEU A 92 -6.64 -0.27 1.26
N ILE A 93 -6.85 0.67 0.36
CA ILE A 93 -6.26 0.65 -0.99
C ILE A 93 -4.85 1.24 -0.98
N GLN A 94 -4.62 2.27 -0.16
CA GLN A 94 -3.32 2.92 0.00
C GLN A 94 -3.38 3.89 1.18
N SER A 95 -2.22 4.46 1.52
CA SER A 95 -2.04 5.53 2.48
C SER A 95 -1.19 6.65 1.90
N THR A 96 -1.33 7.86 2.41
CA THR A 96 -0.40 8.97 2.16
C THR A 96 0.21 9.40 3.49
N ILE A 97 1.54 9.40 3.59
CA ILE A 97 2.23 9.89 4.79
C ILE A 97 2.10 11.41 4.86
N THR A 98 1.56 11.94 5.95
CA THR A 98 1.36 13.38 6.14
C THR A 98 2.38 13.99 7.11
N SER A 99 2.85 13.21 8.08
CA SER A 99 3.94 13.63 8.98
C SER A 99 4.57 12.43 9.67
N VAL A 100 5.80 12.60 10.13
CA VAL A 100 6.55 11.59 10.87
C VAL A 100 7.13 12.28 12.11
N THR A 101 7.02 11.61 13.26
CA THR A 101 7.72 11.97 14.49
C THR A 101 8.72 10.88 14.84
N ASP A 102 9.42 11.03 15.95
CA ASP A 102 10.38 10.00 16.41
C ASP A 102 9.70 8.65 16.60
N ASP A 103 8.49 8.62 17.17
CA ASP A 103 7.77 7.39 17.54
C ASP A 103 6.60 7.01 16.63
N SER A 104 6.17 7.91 15.73
CA SER A 104 4.93 7.69 14.97
C SER A 104 4.98 8.15 13.52
N ILE A 105 4.13 7.54 12.70
CA ILE A 105 3.84 7.94 11.32
C ILE A 105 2.35 8.29 11.27
N ARG A 106 2.05 9.51 10.81
CA ARG A 106 0.68 9.92 10.53
C ARG A 106 0.41 9.76 9.04
N VAL A 107 -0.76 9.21 8.75
CA VAL A 107 -1.21 8.95 7.39
C VAL A 107 -2.66 9.37 7.19
N VAL A 108 -3.00 9.61 5.92
CA VAL A 108 -4.37 9.56 5.43
C VAL A 108 -4.56 8.23 4.72
N ASN A 109 -5.44 7.40 5.24
CA ASN A 109 -5.81 6.10 4.68
C ASN A 109 -6.93 6.27 3.66
N TYR A 110 -6.87 5.53 2.56
CA TYR A 110 -7.90 5.53 1.52
C TYR A 110 -8.62 4.20 1.48
N PHE A 111 -9.93 4.24 1.71
CA PHE A 111 -10.79 3.06 1.79
C PHE A 111 -11.87 3.05 0.72
N ASN A 112 -12.22 1.86 0.24
CA ASN A 112 -13.44 1.65 -0.55
C ASN A 112 -14.07 0.30 -0.20
N PHE A 113 -15.36 0.19 -0.45
CA PHE A 113 -16.10 -1.05 -0.39
C PHE A 113 -16.01 -1.76 -1.73
N TYR A 114 -15.85 -3.08 -1.70
CA TYR A 114 -15.72 -3.90 -2.89
C TYR A 114 -16.74 -5.03 -2.83
N ASP A 115 -17.40 -5.29 -3.95
CA ASP A 115 -18.26 -6.46 -4.08
C ASP A 115 -17.43 -7.76 -4.19
N LYS A 116 -18.12 -8.89 -4.25
CA LYS A 116 -17.53 -10.22 -4.43
C LYS A 116 -16.71 -10.37 -5.72
N ALA A 117 -16.95 -9.54 -6.74
CA ALA A 117 -16.23 -9.55 -8.00
C ALA A 117 -15.00 -8.63 -7.96
N GLY A 118 -14.76 -7.92 -6.86
CA GLY A 118 -13.66 -6.97 -6.72
C GLY A 118 -13.93 -5.63 -7.40
N VAL A 119 -15.19 -5.27 -7.64
CA VAL A 119 -15.59 -3.96 -8.18
C VAL A 119 -15.78 -2.97 -7.03
N PRO A 120 -15.15 -1.77 -7.08
CA PRO A 120 -15.36 -0.74 -6.07
C PRO A 120 -16.79 -0.20 -6.12
N LEU A 121 -17.43 -0.11 -4.95
CA LEU A 121 -18.82 0.33 -4.81
C LEU A 121 -18.96 1.84 -4.66
N LEU A 122 -17.94 2.54 -4.17
CA LEU A 122 -17.93 4.00 -4.11
C LEU A 122 -17.23 4.60 -5.34
N PRO A 123 -17.76 5.70 -5.90
CA PRO A 123 -17.13 6.40 -7.03
C PRO A 123 -15.78 7.03 -6.65
N GLN A 124 -15.56 7.27 -5.36
CA GLN A 124 -14.30 7.74 -4.80
C GLN A 124 -14.05 7.05 -3.45
N PRO A 125 -12.79 6.69 -3.15
CA PRO A 125 -12.44 6.21 -1.82
C PRO A 125 -12.72 7.27 -0.75
N PHE A 126 -13.19 6.84 0.41
CA PHE A 126 -13.28 7.73 1.57
C PHE A 126 -11.96 7.71 2.34
N GLN A 127 -11.72 8.76 3.11
CA GLN A 127 -10.46 8.98 3.82
C GLN A 127 -10.65 8.87 5.32
N ASP A 128 -9.65 8.32 6.02
CA ASP A 128 -9.57 8.34 7.47
C ASP A 128 -8.13 8.61 7.92
N ALA A 129 -7.94 9.61 8.77
CA ALA A 129 -6.62 10.00 9.24
C ALA A 129 -6.22 9.15 10.46
N LYS A 130 -5.03 8.55 10.43
CA LYS A 130 -4.52 7.71 11.51
C LYS A 130 -3.08 8.03 11.85
N SER A 131 -2.72 7.69 13.09
CA SER A 131 -1.35 7.70 13.58
C SER A 131 -1.00 6.29 14.00
N PHE A 132 0.10 5.77 13.46
CA PHE A 132 0.62 4.45 13.82
C PHE A 132 1.96 4.62 14.54
N SER A 133 2.18 3.84 15.60
CA SER A 133 3.51 3.75 16.20
C SER A 133 4.46 3.10 15.21
N LYS A 134 5.68 3.62 15.07
CA LYS A 134 6.73 2.99 14.26
C LYS A 134 7.01 1.55 14.69
N GLY A 135 6.85 1.22 15.97
CA GLY A 135 7.04 -0.15 16.47
C GLY A 135 5.98 -1.15 16.00
N PHE A 136 4.86 -0.66 15.46
CA PHE A 136 3.73 -1.45 14.93
C PHE A 136 3.81 -1.62 13.41
N VAL A 137 4.45 -0.70 12.70
CA VAL A 137 4.70 -0.80 11.26
C VAL A 137 5.97 -1.61 11.06
N ALA A 138 5.93 -2.61 10.19
CA ALA A 138 7.07 -3.47 9.91
C ALA A 138 7.90 -2.91 8.76
N GLN A 139 7.21 -2.45 7.72
CA GLN A 139 7.82 -1.94 6.50
C GLN A 139 6.88 -0.92 5.85
N ILE A 140 7.44 -0.09 4.98
CA ILE A 140 6.66 0.81 4.12
C ILE A 140 6.93 0.38 2.69
N HIS A 141 5.87 0.15 1.93
CA HIS A 141 5.98 -0.07 0.50
C HIS A 141 5.64 1.22 -0.24
N VAL A 142 6.55 1.69 -1.06
CA VAL A 142 6.45 2.99 -1.74
C VAL A 142 6.35 2.77 -3.23
N TYR A 143 5.34 3.36 -3.85
CA TYR A 143 5.21 3.36 -5.31
C TYR A 143 6.38 4.10 -5.97
N THR A 144 7.04 3.47 -6.94
CA THR A 144 8.19 4.02 -7.68
C THR A 144 7.89 4.30 -9.14
N GLY A 145 6.71 3.93 -9.63
CA GLY A 145 6.30 4.25 -10.99
C GLY A 145 6.23 5.77 -11.24
N LYS A 146 6.40 6.18 -12.50
CA LYS A 146 6.20 7.57 -12.90
C LYS A 146 4.72 7.92 -12.71
N LEU A 147 4.43 8.74 -11.70
CA LEU A 147 3.18 9.50 -11.67
C LEU A 147 3.28 10.52 -12.80
N LEU A 148 2.48 10.38 -13.87
CA LEU A 148 2.26 11.49 -14.77
C LEU A 148 1.61 12.60 -13.93
N THR A 149 2.40 13.64 -13.69
CA THR A 149 2.17 14.71 -12.73
C THR A 149 0.89 15.48 -13.01
N MET A 150 0.09 15.68 -11.96
CA MET A 150 -0.89 16.77 -11.80
C MET A 150 -2.07 16.86 -12.78
N GLU A 151 -2.94 15.84 -12.84
CA GLU A 151 -4.35 16.08 -13.23
C GLU A 151 -5.39 15.14 -12.60
N VAL A 152 -5.03 14.27 -11.65
CA VAL A 152 -5.96 13.26 -11.08
C VAL A 152 -5.78 13.10 -9.56
N PHE A 153 -5.88 14.20 -8.80
CA PHE A 153 -5.84 14.09 -7.32
C PHE A 153 -6.98 14.78 -6.59
N SER A 154 -7.86 15.52 -7.27
CA SER A 154 -9.05 16.12 -6.66
C SER A 154 -10.36 15.36 -6.96
N LYS A 155 -10.35 14.40 -7.88
CA LYS A 155 -11.46 13.48 -8.14
C LYS A 155 -10.94 12.18 -8.76
N ARG A 156 -11.36 11.05 -8.19
CA ARG A 156 -11.34 9.67 -8.73
C ARG A 156 -10.06 8.83 -8.58
N VAL A 157 -10.38 7.55 -8.38
CA VAL A 157 -9.59 6.33 -8.27
C VAL A 157 -8.38 6.31 -9.20
N ILE A 158 -7.23 5.94 -8.65
CA ILE A 158 -6.02 5.60 -9.41
C ILE A 158 -6.24 4.18 -9.95
N LEU A 159 -6.49 4.04 -11.25
CA LEU A 159 -6.26 2.78 -11.95
C LEU A 159 -4.87 2.86 -12.60
N PRO A 160 -4.07 1.78 -12.57
CA PRO A 160 -2.79 1.76 -13.27
C PRO A 160 -3.01 2.03 -14.76
N ILE A 161 -2.10 2.80 -15.36
CA ILE A 161 -1.97 2.80 -16.82
C ILE A 161 -1.42 1.43 -17.17
N GLU A 162 -2.23 0.59 -17.81
CA GLU A 162 -1.77 -0.61 -18.51
C GLU A 162 -0.84 -0.17 -19.64
N ASN A 163 0.43 0.07 -19.33
CA ASN A 163 1.46 -0.03 -20.34
C ASN A 163 1.68 -1.51 -20.56
N ASN A 164 0.92 -2.07 -21.50
CA ASN A 164 1.15 -3.36 -22.17
C ASN A 164 2.58 -3.87 -21.95
N CYS A 165 2.72 -4.86 -21.08
CA CYS A 165 3.93 -5.67 -20.99
C CYS A 165 3.49 -7.14 -20.99
N TRP A 166 2.94 -7.55 -22.14
CA TRP A 166 3.06 -8.93 -22.60
C TRP A 166 4.51 -9.17 -22.99
N TYR A 167 5.15 -10.14 -22.35
CA TYR A 167 6.12 -11.05 -22.97
C TYR A 167 5.96 -12.43 -22.33
#